data_AF-A0A4Q3MJ56-F1
#
_entry.id   AF-A0A4Q3MJ56-F1
#
_cell.length_a   1.000
_cell.length_b   1.000
_cell.length_c   1.000
_cell.angle_alpha   90.00
_cell.angle_beta   90.00
_cell.angle_gamma   90.00
#
_symmetry.space_group_name_H-M   'P 1'
#
loop_
_entity.id
_entity.type
_entity.pdbx_description
1 polymer ?
#
loop_
_entity_poly.entity_id
_entity_poly.type
_entity_poly.pdbx_seq_one_letter_code
_entity_poly.pdbx_strand_id
1 'polypeptide(L)'
;NHLWQAGLGREELMALGLKLGADVPFFIFGSNAFAEGVGEQLTAVDGLDCWFVVVEPGVSVPTPAIFCSPELTRNTKPVRIADFSGALQNAFGKNDMQAVAVRLFPEVDKAISWLGRFGNARMTGSGACVFMPCQSEQQADAVLAAASGTWKAWKAKGIAKHPLAGLQKSL
;
A
#
# COMPACT_ATOMS: atom_id res chain seq x y z
N ASN A 1 -12.48 16.73 -14.37
CA ASN A 1 -11.50 17.80 -14.69
C ASN A 1 -11.13 17.82 -16.18
N HIS A 2 -10.42 16.80 -16.69
CA HIS A 2 -9.90 16.79 -18.07
C HIS A 2 -10.99 16.93 -19.15
N LEU A 3 -11.98 16.03 -19.17
CA LEU A 3 -13.02 15.99 -20.21
C LEU A 3 -13.91 17.25 -20.24
N TRP A 4 -14.21 17.81 -19.06
CA TRP A 4 -15.02 19.03 -18.93
C TRP A 4 -14.19 20.31 -18.98
N GLN A 5 -12.87 20.20 -19.14
CA GLN A 5 -11.96 21.35 -19.16
C GLN A 5 -12.16 22.30 -17.96
N ALA A 6 -12.46 21.77 -16.78
CA ALA A 6 -12.85 22.56 -15.61
C ALA A 6 -11.70 23.40 -15.01
N GLY A 7 -10.47 23.22 -15.49
CA GLY A 7 -9.34 24.10 -15.18
C GLY A 7 -8.74 23.95 -13.78
N LEU A 8 -9.22 22.99 -12.98
CA LEU A 8 -8.71 22.79 -11.61
C LEU A 8 -7.27 22.26 -11.64
N GLY A 9 -6.41 22.89 -10.84
CA GLY A 9 -5.05 22.46 -10.59
C GLY A 9 -4.98 21.16 -9.78
N ARG A 10 -3.79 20.53 -9.76
CA ARG A 10 -3.57 19.27 -9.03
C ARG A 10 -3.86 19.41 -7.54
N GLU A 11 -3.39 20.49 -6.92
CA GLU A 11 -3.61 20.75 -5.48
C GLU A 11 -5.10 20.92 -5.15
N GLU A 12 -5.85 21.63 -5.99
CA GLU A 12 -7.31 21.80 -5.82
C GLU A 12 -8.04 20.46 -5.93
N LEU A 13 -7.64 19.62 -6.90
CA LEU A 13 -8.20 18.28 -7.03
C LEU A 13 -7.86 17.39 -5.84
N MET A 14 -6.63 17.47 -5.31
CA MET A 14 -6.23 16.75 -4.10
C MET A 14 -7.06 17.20 -2.89
N ALA A 15 -7.25 18.51 -2.71
CA ALA A 15 -8.07 19.06 -1.63
C ALA A 15 -9.54 18.64 -1.72
N LEU A 16 -10.09 18.55 -2.94
CA LEU A 16 -11.43 17.99 -3.17
C LEU A 16 -11.47 16.49 -2.89
N GLY A 17 -10.46 15.74 -3.37
CA GLY A 17 -10.34 14.30 -3.20
C GLY A 17 -10.26 13.87 -1.73
N LEU A 18 -9.56 14.63 -0.90
CA LEU A 18 -9.43 14.36 0.54
C LEU A 18 -10.79 14.27 1.24
N LYS A 19 -11.80 15.01 0.77
CA LYS A 19 -13.17 14.96 1.32
C LYS A 19 -13.89 13.65 1.02
N LEU A 20 -13.42 12.89 0.03
CA LEU A 20 -13.98 11.61 -0.39
C LEU A 20 -13.25 10.43 0.28
N GLY A 21 -11.96 10.60 0.58
CA GLY A 21 -11.16 9.61 1.28
C GLY A 21 -9.69 10.02 1.40
N ALA A 22 -9.04 9.53 2.47
CA ALA A 22 -7.64 9.84 2.80
C ALA A 22 -6.65 9.47 1.69
N ASP A 23 -6.92 8.41 0.90
CA ASP A 23 -6.01 7.94 -0.14
C ASP A 23 -6.26 8.58 -1.52
N VAL A 24 -7.37 9.29 -1.71
CA VAL A 24 -7.69 9.91 -3.01
C VAL A 24 -6.63 10.94 -3.44
N PRO A 25 -6.09 11.81 -2.56
CA PRO A 25 -4.99 12.71 -2.90
C PRO A 25 -3.77 11.98 -3.48
N PHE A 26 -3.42 10.80 -2.96
CA PHE A 26 -2.28 10.01 -3.44
C PHE A 26 -2.43 9.61 -4.93
N PHE A 27 -3.61 9.15 -5.33
CA PHE A 27 -3.88 8.79 -6.74
C PHE A 27 -3.87 10.01 -7.67
N ILE A 28 -4.29 11.18 -7.18
CA ILE A 28 -4.28 12.44 -7.92
C ILE A 28 -2.85 12.99 -8.04
N PHE A 29 -2.02 12.81 -7.01
CA PHE A 29 -0.61 13.17 -7.01
C PHE A 29 0.17 12.44 -8.12
N GLY A 30 -0.14 11.15 -8.31
CA GLY A 30 0.21 10.41 -9.54
C GLY A 30 1.64 9.88 -9.61
N SER A 31 2.41 9.97 -8.51
CA SER A 31 3.74 9.37 -8.36
C SER A 31 3.83 8.66 -7.01
N ASN A 32 4.81 7.78 -6.84
CA ASN A 32 5.09 7.21 -5.51
C ASN A 32 5.45 8.34 -4.54
N ALA A 33 4.94 8.26 -3.32
CA ALA A 33 5.05 9.32 -2.34
C ALA A 33 5.17 8.76 -0.92
N PHE A 34 5.94 9.47 -0.11
CA PHE A 34 5.85 9.40 1.34
C PHE A 34 4.68 10.30 1.78
N ALA A 35 3.74 9.73 2.53
CA ALA A 35 2.55 10.42 3.00
C ALA A 35 2.63 10.68 4.51
N GLU A 36 2.36 11.93 4.90
CA GLU A 36 2.27 12.39 6.27
C GLU A 36 0.89 13.01 6.55
N GLY A 37 0.64 13.37 7.81
CA GLY A 37 -0.66 13.88 8.26
C GLY A 37 -1.72 12.78 8.25
N VAL A 38 -2.88 13.08 7.68
CA VAL A 38 -3.95 12.11 7.37
C VAL A 38 -3.92 11.62 5.91
N GLY A 39 -2.80 11.84 5.20
CA GLY A 39 -2.63 11.51 3.78
C GLY A 39 -2.60 12.72 2.85
N GLU A 40 -2.67 13.94 3.39
CA GLU A 40 -2.70 15.19 2.63
C GLU A 40 -1.31 15.74 2.30
N GLN A 41 -0.29 15.39 3.09
CA GLN A 41 1.09 15.85 2.89
C GLN A 41 1.88 14.78 2.14
N LEU A 42 2.10 14.99 0.84
CA LEU A 42 2.75 14.02 -0.04
C LEU A 42 4.08 14.55 -0.54
N THR A 43 5.15 13.79 -0.28
CA THR A 43 6.48 14.05 -0.83
C THR A 43 6.86 12.94 -1.79
N ALA A 44 7.23 13.27 -3.03
CA ALA A 44 7.62 12.28 -4.02
C ALA A 44 8.84 11.47 -3.55
N VAL A 45 8.80 10.15 -3.77
CA VAL A 45 9.91 9.23 -3.51
C VAL A 45 10.03 8.24 -4.65
N ASP A 46 11.22 7.68 -4.85
CA ASP A 46 11.40 6.57 -5.77
C ASP A 46 10.67 5.33 -5.25
N GLY A 47 9.96 4.64 -6.15
CA GLY A 47 9.32 3.37 -5.83
C GLY A 47 10.28 2.19 -5.95
N LEU A 48 9.83 1.02 -5.49
CA LEU A 48 10.53 -0.23 -5.80
C LEU A 48 10.23 -0.68 -7.22
N ASP A 49 11.29 -0.85 -8.01
CA ASP A 49 11.20 -1.49 -9.32
C ASP A 49 11.20 -3.03 -9.19
N CYS A 50 10.24 -3.58 -8.43
CA CYS A 50 10.13 -5.01 -8.20
C CYS A 50 8.74 -5.55 -8.55
N TRP A 51 8.62 -6.87 -8.61
CA TRP A 51 7.32 -7.52 -8.63
C TRP A 51 6.78 -7.64 -7.21
N PHE A 52 5.47 -7.73 -7.07
CA PHE A 52 4.80 -8.03 -5.81
C PHE A 52 3.84 -9.18 -6.03
N VAL A 53 3.74 -10.07 -5.05
CA VAL A 53 2.60 -10.96 -4.90
C VAL A 53 1.67 -10.37 -3.85
N VAL A 54 0.37 -10.34 -4.14
CA VAL A 54 -0.68 -9.91 -3.22
C VAL A 54 -1.65 -11.07 -3.01
N VAL A 55 -1.94 -11.38 -1.76
CA VAL A 55 -2.85 -12.44 -1.31
C VAL A 55 -4.05 -11.80 -0.61
N GLU A 56 -5.26 -12.16 -1.05
CA GLU A 56 -6.51 -11.85 -0.37
C GLU A 56 -6.92 -13.07 0.49
N PRO A 57 -6.89 -12.97 1.83
CA PRO A 57 -7.15 -14.11 2.72
C PRO A 57 -8.64 -14.51 2.84
N GLY A 58 -9.55 -13.88 2.10
CA GLY A 58 -10.98 -14.20 2.13
C GLY A 58 -11.74 -13.70 3.36
N VAL A 59 -11.13 -12.80 4.15
CA VAL A 59 -11.78 -12.13 5.29
C VAL A 59 -11.91 -10.63 5.03
N SER A 60 -13.01 -10.03 5.48
CA SER A 60 -13.20 -8.58 5.47
C SER A 60 -12.72 -7.99 6.80
N VAL A 61 -11.80 -7.03 6.74
CA VAL A 61 -11.27 -6.32 7.91
C VAL A 61 -11.81 -4.88 7.87
N PRO A 62 -12.81 -4.53 8.69
CA PRO A 62 -13.31 -3.16 8.73
C PRO A 62 -12.25 -2.21 9.27
N THR A 63 -11.90 -1.18 8.51
CA THR A 63 -10.95 -0.15 8.91
C THR A 63 -11.23 0.43 10.31
N PRO A 64 -12.49 0.74 10.70
CA PRO A 64 -12.80 1.18 12.06
C PRO A 64 -12.43 0.17 13.15
N ALA A 65 -12.56 -1.14 12.90
CA ALA A 65 -12.23 -2.17 13.89
C ALA A 65 -10.74 -2.15 14.25
N ILE A 66 -9.88 -1.79 13.29
CA ILE A 66 -8.45 -1.64 13.50
C ILE A 66 -8.14 -0.31 14.20
N PHE A 67 -8.64 0.81 13.69
CA PHE A 67 -8.36 2.14 14.25
C PHE A 67 -8.94 2.37 15.64
N CYS A 68 -10.06 1.73 15.98
CA CYS A 68 -10.68 1.82 17.30
C CYS A 68 -10.10 0.82 18.31
N SER A 69 -9.21 -0.09 17.90
CA SER A 69 -8.61 -1.05 18.81
C SER A 69 -7.77 -0.34 19.88
N PRO A 70 -7.95 -0.66 21.18
CA PRO A 70 -7.13 -0.07 22.24
C PRO A 70 -5.66 -0.47 22.12
N GLU A 71 -5.37 -1.60 21.48
CA GLU A 71 -4.02 -2.17 21.36
C GLU A 71 -3.31 -1.75 20.07
N LEU A 72 -3.93 -0.88 19.26
CA LEU A 72 -3.25 -0.27 18.12
C LEU A 72 -2.08 0.60 18.62
N THR A 73 -0.89 0.34 18.09
CA THR A 73 0.30 1.17 18.36
C THR A 73 0.07 2.56 17.78
N ARG A 74 0.16 3.60 18.62
CA ARG A 74 -0.08 5.02 18.26
C ARG A 74 1.10 5.95 18.58
N ASN A 75 2.20 5.39 19.05
CA ASN A 75 3.37 6.13 19.54
C ASN A 75 4.65 5.72 18.80
N THR A 76 4.53 5.13 17.62
CA THR A 76 5.68 4.89 16.74
C THR A 76 6.30 6.23 16.37
N LYS A 77 7.62 6.35 16.53
CA LYS A 77 8.34 7.56 16.15
C LYS A 77 8.09 7.84 14.66
N PRO A 78 7.78 9.09 14.26
CA PRO A 78 7.60 9.42 12.86
C PRO A 78 8.81 8.96 12.04
N VAL A 79 8.53 8.17 11.00
CA VAL A 79 9.53 7.78 10.00
C VAL A 79 9.91 9.04 9.23
N ARG A 80 11.20 9.30 9.03
CA ARG A 80 11.64 10.41 8.18
C ARG A 80 11.87 9.91 6.76
N ILE A 81 11.71 10.77 5.77
CA ILE A 81 12.02 10.46 4.36
C ILE A 81 13.47 9.96 4.18
N ALA A 82 14.41 10.46 5.00
CA ALA A 82 15.80 9.98 5.03
C ALA A 82 15.94 8.52 5.45
N ASP A 83 14.99 7.99 6.23
CA ASP A 83 14.92 6.58 6.60
C ASP A 83 14.35 5.72 5.47
N PHE A 84 13.83 6.32 4.39
CA PHE A 84 13.19 5.63 3.26
C PHE A 84 14.17 5.38 2.11
N SER A 85 15.09 6.30 1.85
CA SER A 85 16.00 6.27 0.68
C SER A 85 17.01 5.13 0.68
N GLY A 86 17.46 4.65 1.85
CA GLY A 86 18.33 3.46 1.97
C GLY A 86 17.58 2.14 2.22
N ALA A 87 16.27 2.21 2.37
CA ALA A 87 15.52 1.21 3.13
C ALA A 87 14.45 0.50 2.28
N LEU A 88 14.01 1.16 1.20
CA LEU A 88 13.37 0.52 0.05
C LEU A 88 14.14 -0.74 -0.42
N GLN A 89 15.47 -0.69 -0.46
CA GLN A 89 16.32 -1.83 -0.86
C GLN A 89 16.40 -2.96 0.18
N ASN A 90 16.12 -2.66 1.46
CA ASN A 90 16.32 -3.58 2.59
C ASN A 90 15.02 -4.01 3.28
N ALA A 91 13.89 -3.91 2.58
CA ALA A 91 12.59 -4.23 3.13
C ALA A 91 12.29 -3.39 4.40
N PHE A 92 12.31 -2.08 4.27
CA PHE A 92 11.94 -1.18 5.36
C PHE A 92 10.43 -1.01 5.51
N GLY A 93 10.00 -0.70 6.73
CA GLY A 93 8.62 -0.37 7.07
C GLY A 93 7.89 -1.49 7.82
N LYS A 94 7.38 -1.17 9.00
CA LYS A 94 6.41 -2.01 9.72
C LYS A 94 5.03 -1.42 9.47
N ASN A 95 4.03 -2.28 9.30
CA ASN A 95 2.64 -1.84 9.39
C ASN A 95 2.18 -1.98 10.85
N ASP A 96 2.03 -0.86 11.56
CA ASP A 96 1.61 -0.87 12.98
C ASP A 96 0.19 -1.43 13.19
N MET A 97 -0.66 -1.42 12.17
CA MET A 97 -1.98 -2.03 12.21
C MET A 97 -1.93 -3.57 12.16
N GLN A 98 -0.83 -4.14 11.66
CA GLN A 98 -0.72 -5.59 11.43
C GLN A 98 -0.92 -6.40 12.71
N ALA A 99 -0.31 -5.97 13.83
CA ALA A 99 -0.42 -6.68 15.10
C ALA A 99 -1.88 -6.80 15.60
N VAL A 100 -2.68 -5.75 15.38
CA VAL A 100 -4.11 -5.77 15.69
C VAL A 100 -4.87 -6.67 14.72
N ALA A 101 -4.59 -6.53 13.42
CA ALA A 101 -5.28 -7.28 12.39
C ALA A 101 -5.07 -8.80 12.51
N VAL A 102 -3.83 -9.27 12.74
CA VAL A 102 -3.55 -10.71 12.88
C VAL A 102 -4.24 -11.33 14.08
N ARG A 103 -4.37 -10.57 15.18
CA ARG A 103 -5.03 -11.05 16.39
C ARG A 103 -6.55 -11.09 16.23
N LEU A 104 -7.14 -10.05 15.65
CA LEU A 104 -8.59 -9.98 15.46
C LEU A 104 -9.07 -10.86 14.30
N PHE A 105 -8.22 -11.08 13.30
CA PHE A 105 -8.55 -11.79 12.06
C PHE A 105 -7.45 -12.83 11.73
N PRO A 106 -7.56 -14.06 12.29
CA PRO A 106 -6.55 -15.10 12.12
C PRO A 106 -6.26 -15.51 10.66
N GLU A 107 -7.19 -15.30 9.73
CA GLU A 107 -6.93 -15.55 8.30
C GLU A 107 -5.84 -14.63 7.72
N VAL A 108 -5.71 -13.41 8.26
CA VAL A 108 -4.60 -12.50 7.91
C VAL A 108 -3.27 -13.07 8.41
N ASP A 109 -3.24 -13.61 9.63
CA ASP A 109 -2.05 -14.24 10.19
C ASP A 109 -1.60 -15.47 9.40
N LYS A 110 -2.56 -16.32 9.01
CA LYS A 110 -2.30 -17.49 8.16
C LYS A 110 -1.69 -17.08 6.81
N ALA A 111 -2.25 -16.04 6.17
CA ALA A 111 -1.73 -15.54 4.90
C ALA A 111 -0.33 -14.90 5.04
N ILE A 112 -0.08 -14.11 6.09
CA ILE A 112 1.24 -13.56 6.39
C ILE A 112 2.26 -14.67 6.64
N SER A 113 1.92 -15.62 7.51
CA SER A 113 2.80 -16.74 7.87
C SER A 113 3.13 -17.61 6.67
N TRP A 114 2.15 -17.89 5.82
CA TRP A 114 2.36 -18.66 4.60
C TRP A 114 3.21 -17.91 3.59
N LEU A 115 2.87 -16.65 3.29
CA LEU A 115 3.60 -15.86 2.29
C LEU A 115 5.02 -15.55 2.79
N GLY A 116 5.21 -15.44 4.11
CA GLY A 116 6.48 -15.27 4.79
C GLY A 116 7.49 -16.39 4.54
N ARG A 117 7.04 -17.57 4.10
CA ARG A 117 7.92 -18.69 3.70
C ARG A 117 8.69 -18.40 2.40
N PHE A 118 8.25 -17.42 1.61
CA PHE A 118 8.82 -17.08 0.31
C PHE A 118 9.61 -15.76 0.32
N GLY A 119 9.47 -14.95 1.37
CA GLY A 119 10.07 -13.63 1.47
C GLY A 119 9.42 -12.76 2.54
N ASN A 120 9.70 -11.45 2.51
CA ASN A 120 9.26 -10.52 3.55
C ASN A 120 7.78 -10.10 3.34
N ALA A 121 6.85 -10.90 3.86
CA ALA A 121 5.41 -10.68 3.73
C ALA A 121 4.85 -9.70 4.79
N ARG A 122 3.93 -8.82 4.38
CA ARG A 122 3.30 -7.81 5.25
C ARG A 122 1.87 -7.51 4.84
N MET A 123 1.08 -7.01 5.77
CA MET A 123 -0.25 -6.46 5.48
C MET A 123 -0.14 -5.10 4.79
N THR A 124 -0.99 -4.84 3.79
CA THR A 124 -1.17 -3.51 3.18
C THR A 124 -2.42 -2.82 3.76
N GLY A 125 -2.33 -1.49 3.97
CA GLY A 125 -3.39 -0.70 4.60
C GLY A 125 -3.80 -1.26 5.97
N SER A 126 -5.10 -1.19 6.30
CA SER A 126 -5.68 -1.85 7.48
C SER A 126 -5.95 -3.35 7.27
N GLY A 127 -5.55 -3.92 6.13
CA GLY A 127 -5.91 -5.28 5.73
C GLY A 127 -7.21 -5.37 4.93
N ALA A 128 -7.61 -6.56 4.48
CA ALA A 128 -7.02 -7.85 4.84
C ALA A 128 -5.83 -8.30 3.98
N CYS A 129 -5.59 -7.63 2.84
CA CYS A 129 -4.60 -8.09 1.87
C CYS A 129 -3.18 -8.10 2.45
N VAL A 130 -2.43 -9.12 2.06
CA VAL A 130 -1.03 -9.33 2.40
C VAL A 130 -0.22 -9.27 1.12
N PHE A 131 0.94 -8.63 1.15
CA PHE A 131 1.82 -8.54 -0.01
C PHE A 131 3.25 -8.93 0.35
N MET A 132 4.01 -9.29 -0.68
CA MET A 132 5.43 -9.59 -0.58
C MET A 132 6.14 -9.11 -1.84
N PRO A 133 7.22 -8.31 -1.73
CA PRO A 133 8.07 -7.99 -2.86
C PRO A 133 8.83 -9.23 -3.35
N CYS A 134 8.98 -9.35 -4.65
CA CYS A 134 9.69 -10.41 -5.36
C CYS A 134 10.89 -9.84 -6.10
N GLN A 135 12.01 -10.56 -6.07
CA GLN A 135 13.24 -10.20 -6.77
C GLN A 135 13.10 -10.34 -8.29
N SER A 136 12.17 -11.18 -8.74
CA SER A 136 11.90 -11.42 -10.16
C SER A 136 10.44 -11.78 -10.40
N GLU A 137 10.01 -11.70 -11.66
CA GLU A 137 8.68 -12.15 -12.07
C GLU A 137 8.52 -13.67 -11.88
N GLN A 138 9.58 -14.43 -12.14
CA GLN A 138 9.59 -15.88 -12.01
C GLN A 138 9.37 -16.32 -10.56
N GLN A 139 9.91 -15.58 -9.59
CA GLN A 139 9.60 -15.81 -8.18
C GLN A 139 8.11 -15.57 -7.90
N ALA A 140 7.55 -14.48 -8.43
CA ALA A 140 6.13 -14.18 -8.26
C ALA A 140 5.24 -15.29 -8.85
N ASP A 141 5.59 -15.81 -10.03
CA ASP A 141 4.88 -16.94 -10.66
C ASP A 141 4.93 -18.22 -9.82
N ALA A 142 6.10 -18.55 -9.27
CA ALA A 142 6.25 -19.72 -8.40
C ALA A 142 5.39 -19.62 -7.14
N VAL A 143 5.31 -18.43 -6.54
CA VAL A 143 4.47 -18.17 -5.36
C VAL A 143 2.98 -18.25 -5.72
N LEU A 144 2.56 -17.68 -6.85
CA LEU A 144 1.17 -17.78 -7.30
C LEU A 144 0.73 -19.23 -7.56
N ALA A 145 1.60 -20.01 -8.19
CA ALA A 145 1.35 -21.45 -8.38
C ALA A 145 1.16 -22.17 -7.04
N ALA A 146 1.96 -21.83 -6.02
CA ALA A 146 1.85 -22.39 -4.68
C ALA A 146 0.60 -21.90 -3.91
N ALA A 147 0.09 -20.70 -4.19
CA ALA A 147 -1.11 -20.14 -3.56
C ALA A 147 -2.42 -20.75 -4.11
N SER A 148 -2.35 -21.36 -5.30
CA SER A 148 -3.50 -21.84 -6.06
C SER A 148 -4.40 -22.77 -5.23
N GLY A 149 -5.70 -22.52 -5.28
CA GLY A 149 -6.71 -23.29 -4.56
C GLY A 149 -6.86 -22.97 -3.08
N THR A 150 -5.99 -22.15 -2.49
CA THR A 150 -6.09 -21.74 -1.07
C THR A 150 -6.61 -20.30 -0.94
N TRP A 151 -6.04 -19.37 -1.70
CA TRP A 151 -6.42 -17.96 -1.67
C TRP A 151 -6.57 -17.38 -3.07
N LYS A 152 -7.25 -16.24 -3.16
CA LYS A 152 -7.14 -15.37 -4.33
C LYS A 152 -5.82 -14.62 -4.23
N ALA A 153 -5.03 -14.66 -5.29
CA ALA A 153 -3.74 -13.99 -5.33
C ALA A 153 -3.43 -13.45 -6.72
N TRP A 154 -2.63 -12.38 -6.76
CA TRP A 154 -2.18 -11.72 -8.00
C TRP A 154 -0.71 -11.38 -7.91
N LYS A 155 -0.05 -11.30 -9.06
CA LYS A 155 1.24 -10.61 -9.20
C LYS A 155 1.02 -9.24 -9.83
N ALA A 156 1.81 -8.26 -9.41
CA ALA A 156 1.80 -6.92 -9.98
C ALA A 156 3.23 -6.38 -10.05
N LYS A 157 3.55 -5.67 -11.13
CA LYS A 157 4.81 -4.93 -11.27
C LYS A 157 4.64 -3.55 -10.64
N GLY A 158 5.57 -3.15 -9.78
CA GLY A 158 5.63 -1.77 -9.27
C GLY A 158 5.83 -0.78 -10.43
N ILE A 159 5.13 0.35 -10.38
CA ILE A 159 5.23 1.41 -11.39
C ILE A 159 5.67 2.72 -10.73
N ALA A 160 6.49 3.50 -11.43
CA ALA A 160 6.99 4.78 -10.92
C ALA A 160 5.93 5.89 -10.95
N LYS A 161 5.01 5.83 -11.93
CA LYS A 161 3.97 6.83 -12.16
C LYS A 161 2.63 6.16 -12.32
N HIS A 162 1.60 6.79 -11.78
CA HIS A 162 0.22 6.35 -11.94
C HIS A 162 -0.18 6.40 -13.43
N PRO A 163 -0.91 5.41 -13.98
CA PRO A 163 -1.25 5.37 -15.41
C PRO A 163 -2.04 6.59 -15.90
N LEU A 164 -2.78 7.23 -14.99
CA LEU A 164 -3.58 8.43 -15.27
C LEU A 164 -2.87 9.75 -14.94
N ALA A 165 -1.60 9.73 -14.52
CA ALA A 165 -0.87 10.93 -14.09
C ALA A 165 -0.76 11.99 -15.21
N GLY A 166 -0.74 11.54 -16.47
CA GLY A 166 -0.66 12.42 -17.65
C GLY A 166 -1.97 13.14 -18.02
N LEU A 167 -3.10 12.79 -17.42
CA LEU A 167 -4.38 13.46 -17.71
C LEU A 167 -4.48 14.88 -17.12
N GLN A 168 -3.61 15.19 -16.17
CA GLN A 168 -3.50 16.52 -15.60
C GLN A 168 -2.37 17.26 -16.31
N LYS A 169 -2.70 18.42 -16.88
CA LYS A 169 -1.68 19.35 -17.37
C LYS A 169 -0.84 19.80 -16.18
N SER A 170 0.47 19.68 -16.30
CA SER A 170 1.39 20.46 -15.48
C SER A 170 1.11 21.95 -15.74
N LEU A 171 1.03 22.74 -14.67
CA LEU A 171 1.08 24.20 -14.76
C LEU A 171 2.36 24.64 -15.49
#